data_AF-A0AAD6MV54-F1
#
_entry.id   AF-A0AAD6MV54-F1
#
_cell.length_a   1.000
_cell.length_b   1.000
_cell.length_c   1.000
_cell.angle_alpha   90.00
_cell.angle_beta   90.00
_cell.angle_gamma   90.00
#
_symmetry.space_group_name_H-M   'P 1'
#
loop_
_entity.id
_entity.type
_entity.pdbx_description
1 polymer ?
#
loop_
_entity_poly.entity_id
_entity_poly.type
_entity_poly.pdbx_seq_one_letter_code
_entity_poly.pdbx_strand_id
1 'polypeptide(L)'
;MAPPLRTAPWRAYQGLVRQKLHGFNARSISTTNSLRATSNAGANPLRSRASTGAAGHGKDNAPVAQYQKSMVLSAVGIVVSSAAMYGVIKMDIFDLDALESGKKNETATNISESPNTITADKQNGKLKMDGPPGFPSDGGPSVIPLQGQDNVDQVPTGTSTVPYFPTTIRLPSIAEMENKQTNDDISTSDGDEYQLLGLGIRTVSFLRVQVYVVGLYVAKADITELQQRLVRTAIHPPVASSDESAAVSGIGADAATSLVPPERKQLKELLLDPEHGDAAWNALIKENGIRTVFRIVPTRNTDFMHLRDGWVRSITNRAQEKKAAPGSTQPGEFEDAGFGTSMNEFKSIFGGNHRKTLPKGQTLFLLRTGQGALEALLQPSAAEPMSWVGRVTDERVSRLVWLNYLAGKNVSSEGAQQSIVDGLVTVVERPVGTVVQRVV
;
A
#
# COMPACT_ATOMS: atom_id res chain seq x y z
N MET A 1 -55.89 -44.37 0.46
CA MET A 1 -55.91 -45.24 1.65
C MET A 1 -54.47 -45.46 2.10
N ALA A 2 -54.18 -45.12 3.35
CA ALA A 2 -53.01 -45.56 4.12
C ALA A 2 -53.53 -46.42 5.30
N PRO A 3 -52.72 -47.07 6.15
CA PRO A 3 -51.47 -47.85 6.01
C PRO A 3 -51.68 -49.30 6.59
N PRO A 4 -50.67 -50.08 7.08
CA PRO A 4 -50.01 -49.80 8.37
C PRO A 4 -48.50 -50.12 8.48
N LEU A 5 -47.96 -49.55 9.56
CA LEU A 5 -46.60 -49.51 10.12
C LEU A 5 -46.09 -50.86 10.67
N ARG A 6 -44.75 -50.99 10.75
CA ARG A 6 -43.96 -51.64 11.85
C ARG A 6 -42.47 -51.32 11.66
N THR A 7 -41.89 -50.33 12.36
CA THR A 7 -41.21 -50.36 13.68
C THR A 7 -39.92 -51.20 13.76
N ALA A 8 -38.79 -50.46 13.80
CA ALA A 8 -37.45 -50.60 14.41
C ALA A 8 -37.01 -51.96 15.07
N PRO A 9 -35.69 -52.27 15.14
CA PRO A 9 -34.87 -51.66 16.20
C PRO A 9 -33.37 -51.42 15.92
N TRP A 10 -32.87 -50.50 16.74
CA TRP A 10 -31.52 -50.02 17.01
C TRP A 10 -30.49 -51.10 17.39
N ARG A 11 -29.24 -50.93 16.91
CA ARG A 11 -27.96 -51.39 17.48
C ARG A 11 -26.94 -50.26 17.20
N ALA A 12 -26.00 -49.85 18.05
CA ALA A 12 -25.35 -50.57 19.14
C ALA A 12 -24.89 -49.64 20.28
N TYR A 13 -25.03 -50.19 21.48
CA TYR A 13 -24.38 -49.96 22.76
C TYR A 13 -22.97 -49.32 22.74
N GLN A 14 -22.80 -48.24 23.51
CA GLN A 14 -21.54 -47.90 24.17
C GLN A 14 -21.68 -48.19 25.66
N GLY A 15 -20.90 -49.16 26.16
CA GLY A 15 -20.78 -49.51 27.57
C GLY A 15 -19.37 -49.21 28.07
N LEU A 16 -19.28 -48.35 29.07
CA LEU A 16 -18.10 -48.07 29.89
C LEU A 16 -17.78 -49.26 30.81
N VAL A 17 -16.52 -49.71 30.85
CA VAL A 17 -15.94 -50.37 32.05
C VAL A 17 -14.49 -49.93 32.25
N ARG A 18 -14.22 -49.46 33.47
CA ARG A 18 -12.91 -49.14 34.05
C ARG A 18 -12.07 -50.40 34.25
N GLN A 19 -10.75 -50.29 34.04
CA GLN A 19 -9.78 -51.01 34.87
C GLN A 19 -8.54 -50.14 35.15
N LYS A 20 -7.99 -50.37 36.35
CA LYS A 20 -7.04 -49.55 37.10
C LYS A 20 -5.61 -50.11 37.01
N LEU A 21 -4.65 -49.20 37.21
CA LEU A 21 -3.40 -49.27 38.00
C LEU A 21 -2.05 -49.63 37.35
N HIS A 22 -1.05 -48.93 37.92
CA HIS A 22 0.42 -48.97 37.81
C HIS A 22 1.03 -48.20 36.62
N GLY A 23 1.90 -47.20 36.76
CA GLY A 23 2.65 -46.62 37.88
C GLY A 23 4.04 -46.24 37.37
N PHE A 24 4.48 -44.97 37.48
CA PHE A 24 5.84 -44.50 37.83
C PHE A 24 6.06 -42.99 37.53
N ASN A 25 6.16 -42.22 38.62
CA ASN A 25 6.99 -41.05 38.93
C ASN A 25 7.45 -40.03 37.85
N ALA A 26 6.99 -38.78 37.99
CA ALA A 26 7.89 -37.62 38.14
C ALA A 26 7.19 -36.48 38.92
N ARG A 27 7.94 -35.83 39.81
CA ARG A 27 7.51 -34.96 40.91
C ARG A 27 6.95 -33.62 40.43
N SER A 28 5.79 -33.22 40.95
CA SER A 28 5.39 -31.82 41.07
C SER A 28 5.47 -31.40 42.55
N ILE A 29 5.98 -30.20 42.80
CA ILE A 29 5.93 -29.56 44.12
C ILE A 29 4.88 -28.45 44.00
N SER A 30 3.89 -28.52 44.88
CA SER A 30 2.75 -27.62 45.01
C SER A 30 2.89 -26.81 46.30
N THR A 31 2.39 -25.57 46.31
CA THR A 31 1.77 -24.90 47.47
C THR A 31 0.71 -23.92 46.92
N THR A 32 -0.59 -24.28 46.88
CA THR A 32 -1.68 -23.99 47.86
C THR A 32 -1.92 -22.48 48.08
N ASN A 33 -3.14 -21.90 48.11
CA ASN A 33 -4.52 -22.37 48.36
C ASN A 33 -5.53 -21.34 47.79
N SER A 34 -6.63 -21.80 47.15
CA SER A 34 -8.06 -21.69 47.51
C SER A 34 -8.58 -20.29 47.93
N LEU A 35 -9.67 -19.78 47.34
CA LEU A 35 -11.04 -20.02 47.81
C LEU A 35 -12.10 -19.94 46.70
N ARG A 36 -13.16 -20.72 46.93
CA ARG A 36 -14.39 -20.93 46.15
C ARG A 36 -15.43 -19.86 46.53
N ALA A 37 -16.15 -19.29 45.55
CA ALA A 37 -17.48 -18.72 45.78
C ALA A 37 -18.34 -18.80 44.51
N THR A 38 -19.62 -19.02 44.76
CA THR A 38 -20.69 -19.47 43.87
C THR A 38 -21.34 -18.36 43.05
N SER A 39 -22.00 -18.77 41.97
CA SER A 39 -22.91 -18.05 41.09
C SER A 39 -23.78 -16.96 41.73
N ASN A 40 -23.81 -15.78 41.10
CA ASN A 40 -25.07 -15.13 40.69
C ASN A 40 -24.83 -14.05 39.63
N ALA A 41 -25.60 -14.14 38.55
CA ALA A 41 -25.67 -13.18 37.47
C ALA A 41 -26.56 -11.98 37.86
N GLY A 42 -26.21 -10.80 37.35
CA GLY A 42 -27.13 -9.67 37.19
C GLY A 42 -26.87 -8.46 38.09
N ALA A 43 -25.94 -7.60 37.69
CA ALA A 43 -26.04 -6.14 37.90
C ALA A 43 -24.93 -5.41 37.11
N ASN A 44 -25.34 -4.49 36.23
CA ASN A 44 -24.49 -3.70 35.34
C ASN A 44 -24.04 -2.39 36.06
N PRO A 45 -22.75 -2.13 36.30
CA PRO A 45 -22.31 -1.08 37.23
C PRO A 45 -22.11 0.30 36.57
N LEU A 46 -23.10 0.78 35.79
CA LEU A 46 -23.05 2.14 35.20
C LEU A 46 -24.28 3.00 35.52
N ARG A 47 -25.09 2.63 36.51
CA ARG A 47 -26.22 3.46 36.96
C ARG A 47 -26.38 3.43 38.47
N SER A 48 -25.67 4.32 39.16
CA SER A 48 -26.24 5.15 40.21
C SER A 48 -25.21 6.17 40.69
N ARG A 49 -25.52 7.45 40.44
CA ARG A 49 -24.84 8.60 41.01
C ARG A 49 -25.79 9.22 42.04
N ALA A 50 -25.19 9.70 43.13
CA ALA A 50 -25.71 10.62 44.15
C ALA A 50 -26.66 10.08 45.24
N SER A 51 -26.14 9.99 46.47
CA SER A 51 -26.54 10.91 47.54
C SER A 51 -25.59 10.83 48.76
N THR A 52 -25.08 12.02 49.12
CA THR A 52 -24.68 12.56 50.44
C THR A 52 -24.69 11.68 51.70
N GLY A 53 -23.61 11.76 52.49
CA GLY A 53 -23.66 11.49 53.94
C GLY A 53 -22.33 11.17 54.64
N ALA A 54 -21.60 12.22 55.04
CA ALA A 54 -20.69 12.39 56.19
C ALA A 54 -19.89 11.21 56.85
N ALA A 55 -18.63 11.57 57.15
CA ALA A 55 -17.81 11.25 58.33
C ALA A 55 -16.70 10.17 58.20
N GLY A 56 -15.47 10.57 58.54
CA GLY A 56 -14.46 9.67 59.12
C GLY A 56 -13.06 9.73 58.51
N HIS A 57 -12.15 10.40 59.22
CA HIS A 57 -10.71 10.47 58.97
C HIS A 57 -10.00 9.12 58.73
N GLY A 58 -9.04 9.12 57.80
CA GLY A 58 -7.72 8.52 58.02
C GLY A 58 -7.33 7.34 57.12
N LYS A 59 -6.48 7.62 56.11
CA LYS A 59 -5.30 6.86 55.64
C LYS A 59 -5.14 6.95 54.10
N ASP A 60 -4.72 8.11 53.63
CA ASP A 60 -4.12 8.24 52.30
C ASP A 60 -2.60 8.21 52.46
N ASN A 61 -1.95 7.17 51.95
CA ASN A 61 -0.51 7.11 51.62
C ASN A 61 -0.07 5.74 51.03
N ALA A 62 -0.95 4.74 50.96
CA ALA A 62 -0.62 3.44 50.38
C ALA A 62 -0.29 3.42 48.86
N PRO A 63 -0.95 4.22 47.98
CA PRO A 63 -0.71 4.08 46.54
C PRO A 63 0.56 4.80 46.04
N VAL A 64 1.04 5.84 46.75
CA VAL A 64 2.23 6.62 46.32
C VAL A 64 3.54 5.86 46.63
N ALA A 65 3.60 5.14 47.73
CA ALA A 65 4.78 4.37 48.12
C ALA A 65 5.03 3.15 47.20
N GLN A 66 3.98 2.61 46.58
CA GLN A 66 4.12 1.51 45.61
C GLN A 66 4.64 2.00 44.25
N TYR A 67 4.23 3.20 43.82
CA TYR A 67 4.71 3.81 42.58
C TYR A 67 6.19 4.22 42.66
N GLN A 68 6.65 4.70 43.82
CA GLN A 68 8.06 5.04 44.00
C GLN A 68 8.98 3.81 43.94
N LYS A 69 8.52 2.65 44.44
CA LYS A 69 9.31 1.41 44.41
C LYS A 69 9.44 0.82 42.99
N SER A 70 8.43 0.95 42.15
CA SER A 70 8.50 0.49 40.75
C SER A 70 9.35 1.40 39.88
N MET A 71 9.36 2.71 40.15
CA MET A 71 10.19 3.68 39.44
C MET A 71 11.69 3.52 39.75
N VAL A 72 12.05 3.15 40.99
CA VAL A 72 13.45 2.85 41.34
C VAL A 72 13.92 1.55 40.66
N LEU A 73 13.05 0.55 40.55
CA LEU A 73 13.39 -0.71 39.87
C LEU A 73 13.66 -0.52 38.38
N SER A 74 12.92 0.36 37.70
CA SER A 74 13.15 0.65 36.28
C SER A 74 14.44 1.47 36.06
N ALA A 75 14.74 2.42 36.96
CA ALA A 75 15.97 3.21 36.88
C ALA A 75 17.24 2.34 37.02
N VAL A 76 17.24 1.37 37.94
CA VAL A 76 18.36 0.43 38.10
C VAL A 76 18.55 -0.43 36.84
N GLY A 77 17.46 -0.88 36.21
CA GLY A 77 17.52 -1.66 34.96
C GLY A 77 18.19 -0.90 33.82
N ILE A 78 17.94 0.40 33.69
CA ILE A 78 18.55 1.25 32.65
C ILE A 78 20.06 1.39 32.89
N VAL A 79 20.49 1.61 34.13
CA VAL A 79 21.92 1.76 34.47
C VAL A 79 22.68 0.45 34.22
N VAL A 80 22.11 -0.69 34.61
CA VAL A 80 22.73 -2.01 34.39
C VAL A 80 22.83 -2.33 32.89
N SER A 81 21.78 -2.05 32.11
CA SER A 81 21.81 -2.25 30.66
C SER A 81 22.85 -1.36 29.97
N SER A 82 22.96 -0.10 30.40
CA SER A 82 23.95 0.85 29.87
C SER A 82 25.39 0.41 30.18
N ALA A 83 25.64 -0.07 31.39
CA ALA A 83 26.95 -0.58 31.79
C ALA A 83 27.32 -1.87 31.02
N ALA A 84 26.36 -2.76 30.77
CA ALA A 84 26.57 -3.96 29.96
C ALA A 84 26.92 -3.60 28.51
N MET A 85 26.22 -2.63 27.91
CA MET A 85 26.50 -2.16 26.55
C MET A 85 27.89 -1.50 26.45
N TYR A 86 28.25 -0.68 27.44
CA TYR A 86 29.59 -0.09 27.52
C TYR A 86 30.69 -1.17 27.69
N GLY A 87 30.42 -2.22 28.47
CA GLY A 87 31.31 -3.37 28.61
C GLY A 87 31.55 -4.11 27.29
N VAL A 88 30.50 -4.32 26.48
CA VAL A 88 30.61 -4.95 25.14
C VAL A 88 31.43 -4.09 24.18
N ILE A 89 31.25 -2.76 24.21
CA ILE A 89 32.02 -1.84 23.37
C ILE A 89 33.50 -1.83 23.78
N LYS A 90 33.80 -1.79 25.09
CA LYS A 90 35.19 -1.73 25.56
C LYS A 90 35.94 -3.06 25.45
N MET A 91 35.24 -4.19 25.42
CA MET A 91 35.83 -5.52 25.25
C MET A 91 36.02 -5.90 23.77
N ASP A 92 35.67 -5.00 22.85
CA ASP A 92 35.88 -5.12 21.40
C ASP A 92 35.54 -6.51 20.82
N ILE A 93 34.40 -7.07 21.28
CA ILE A 93 33.92 -8.40 20.88
C ILE A 93 33.55 -8.47 19.39
N PHE A 94 33.43 -7.32 18.72
CA PHE A 94 33.00 -7.20 17.32
C PHE A 94 34.03 -6.52 16.41
N ASP A 95 35.29 -6.38 16.83
CA ASP A 95 36.42 -5.88 16.03
C ASP A 95 36.08 -4.59 15.25
N LEU A 96 35.64 -3.56 15.98
CA LEU A 96 35.17 -2.30 15.39
C LEU A 96 36.33 -1.38 14.95
N ASP A 97 37.54 -1.56 15.47
CA ASP A 97 38.73 -0.76 15.11
C ASP A 97 39.25 -1.03 13.69
N ALA A 98 38.90 -2.18 13.09
CA ALA A 98 39.27 -2.52 11.71
C ALA A 98 38.41 -1.79 10.64
N LEU A 99 37.31 -1.13 11.03
CA LEU A 99 36.39 -0.44 10.11
C LEU A 99 36.58 1.07 10.02
N GLU A 100 37.31 1.71 10.96
CA GLU A 100 37.60 3.15 10.93
C GLU A 100 38.91 3.54 10.23
N SER A 101 39.82 2.58 10.01
CA SER A 101 41.13 2.82 9.38
C SER A 101 41.12 2.86 7.84
N GLY A 102 39.96 2.66 7.20
CA GLY A 102 39.83 2.64 5.73
C GLY A 102 39.41 3.96 5.05
N LYS A 103 39.32 5.09 5.75
CA LYS A 103 38.65 6.30 5.21
C LYS A 103 39.39 7.64 5.29
N LYS A 104 40.71 7.63 5.42
CA LYS A 104 41.52 8.86 5.29
C LYS A 104 42.82 8.58 4.55
N ASN A 105 42.83 8.83 3.24
CA ASN A 105 43.99 9.35 2.49
C ASN A 105 43.62 9.48 1.01
N GLU A 106 43.17 10.66 0.60
CA GLU A 106 43.37 11.16 -0.78
C GLU A 106 42.97 12.64 -0.79
N THR A 107 43.96 13.55 -0.75
CA THR A 107 43.99 14.84 -1.47
C THR A 107 45.33 15.55 -1.25
N ALA A 108 45.97 15.89 -2.37
CA ALA A 108 46.97 16.94 -2.63
C ALA A 108 48.42 16.80 -2.14
N THR A 109 49.34 16.70 -3.12
CA THR A 109 50.51 17.59 -3.19
C THR A 109 51.05 17.71 -4.62
N ASN A 110 51.62 18.88 -4.90
CA ASN A 110 51.91 19.47 -6.21
C ASN A 110 53.36 19.22 -6.71
N ILE A 111 53.49 19.24 -8.04
CA ILE A 111 54.54 19.82 -8.92
C ILE A 111 56.00 19.40 -8.74
N SER A 112 56.59 18.84 -9.82
CA SER A 112 57.89 19.25 -10.39
C SER A 112 58.15 18.63 -11.79
N GLU A 113 58.25 19.52 -12.78
CA GLU A 113 59.14 19.60 -13.97
C GLU A 113 59.40 18.41 -14.95
N SER A 114 59.11 18.72 -16.23
CA SER A 114 59.44 18.15 -17.57
C SER A 114 60.94 17.84 -17.84
N PRO A 115 61.40 17.19 -18.96
CA PRO A 115 60.82 17.21 -20.33
C PRO A 115 61.01 16.01 -21.31
N ASN A 116 60.31 16.12 -22.45
CA ASN A 116 60.53 15.55 -23.80
C ASN A 116 60.47 14.01 -23.96
N THR A 117 59.76 13.43 -24.94
CA THR A 117 60.01 13.57 -26.38
C THR A 117 58.85 12.99 -27.20
N ILE A 118 58.58 13.63 -28.34
CA ILE A 118 57.65 13.25 -29.42
C ILE A 118 58.17 12.02 -30.17
N THR A 119 57.32 11.01 -30.41
CA THR A 119 57.32 10.25 -31.67
C THR A 119 55.92 9.77 -32.00
N ALA A 120 55.42 10.22 -33.15
CA ALA A 120 54.24 9.71 -33.82
C ALA A 120 54.52 8.31 -34.37
N ASP A 121 53.54 7.42 -34.31
CA ASP A 121 53.39 6.42 -35.36
C ASP A 121 51.92 6.22 -35.72
N LYS A 122 51.67 6.20 -37.02
CA LYS A 122 50.37 6.02 -37.68
C LYS A 122 50.22 4.54 -37.97
N GLN A 123 49.15 3.90 -37.50
CA GLN A 123 48.54 2.82 -38.29
C GLN A 123 47.01 2.84 -38.22
N ASN A 124 46.43 2.84 -39.42
CA ASN A 124 45.03 2.71 -39.74
C ASN A 124 44.50 1.32 -39.34
N GLY A 125 43.29 1.25 -38.80
CA GLY A 125 42.61 -0.03 -38.64
C GLY A 125 41.29 0.00 -37.88
N LYS A 126 40.22 0.51 -38.52
CA LYS A 126 38.84 0.05 -38.34
C LYS A 126 38.33 -0.02 -36.88
N LEU A 127 37.83 1.10 -36.35
CA LEU A 127 36.97 1.10 -35.16
C LEU A 127 35.73 0.25 -35.42
N LYS A 128 35.67 -0.95 -34.81
CA LYS A 128 34.42 -1.66 -34.57
C LYS A 128 33.76 -1.03 -33.36
N MET A 129 32.77 -0.18 -33.60
CA MET A 129 31.91 0.36 -32.56
C MET A 129 30.73 -0.61 -32.36
N ASP A 130 31.02 -1.81 -31.86
CA ASP A 130 29.98 -2.67 -31.28
C ASP A 130 30.02 -2.43 -29.77
N GLY A 131 29.08 -1.62 -29.30
CA GLY A 131 28.81 -1.50 -27.87
C GLY A 131 28.29 -2.84 -27.32
N PRO A 132 28.53 -3.17 -26.04
CA PRO A 132 27.99 -4.38 -25.44
C PRO A 132 26.46 -4.39 -25.56
N PRO A 133 25.82 -5.51 -25.89
CA PRO A 133 24.37 -5.62 -25.83
C PRO A 133 23.96 -5.54 -24.36
N GLY A 134 23.37 -4.42 -23.94
CA GLY A 134 22.81 -4.32 -22.59
C GLY A 134 23.00 -3.00 -21.85
N PHE A 135 22.98 -1.86 -22.53
CA PHE A 135 22.66 -0.59 -21.86
C PHE A 135 21.19 -0.23 -22.12
N PRO A 136 20.35 -0.07 -21.08
CA PRO A 136 18.99 0.42 -21.27
C PRO A 136 19.08 1.88 -21.73
N SER A 137 18.58 2.17 -22.92
CA SER A 137 18.50 3.52 -23.49
C SER A 137 17.38 4.37 -22.88
N ASP A 138 16.60 3.82 -21.95
CA ASP A 138 15.50 4.51 -21.30
C ASP A 138 15.72 4.43 -19.79
N GLY A 139 15.72 5.57 -19.09
CA GLY A 139 15.87 5.69 -17.64
C GLY A 139 14.74 5.08 -16.81
N GLY A 140 14.11 4.01 -17.31
CA GLY A 140 13.10 3.21 -16.62
C GLY A 140 13.70 1.96 -15.94
N PRO A 141 12.92 1.28 -15.09
CA PRO A 141 13.37 0.08 -14.40
C PRO A 141 13.71 -1.05 -15.38
N SER A 142 14.70 -1.87 -15.01
CA SER A 142 15.16 -3.01 -15.83
C SER A 142 14.01 -3.96 -16.16
N VAL A 143 13.60 -3.99 -17.43
CA VAL A 143 12.58 -4.91 -17.96
C VAL A 143 13.26 -6.22 -18.38
N ILE A 144 12.77 -7.36 -17.92
CA ILE A 144 13.29 -8.68 -18.33
C ILE A 144 12.30 -9.32 -19.32
N PRO A 145 12.67 -9.48 -20.60
CA PRO A 145 11.88 -10.29 -21.53
C PRO A 145 12.11 -11.78 -21.26
N LEU A 146 11.04 -12.54 -21.00
CA LEU A 146 11.09 -14.01 -20.91
C LEU A 146 10.74 -14.62 -22.26
N GLN A 147 11.64 -15.43 -22.79
CA GLN A 147 11.41 -16.19 -24.02
C GLN A 147 10.66 -17.49 -23.67
N GLY A 148 9.37 -17.55 -24.00
CA GLY A 148 8.59 -18.79 -24.00
C GLY A 148 7.33 -18.83 -23.11
N GLN A 149 6.37 -17.94 -23.40
CA GLN A 149 4.90 -18.10 -23.36
C GLN A 149 4.34 -16.70 -23.17
N ASP A 150 3.88 -16.12 -24.29
CA ASP A 150 3.38 -14.76 -24.47
C ASP A 150 4.35 -13.68 -23.95
N ASN A 151 5.03 -12.98 -24.88
CA ASN A 151 5.96 -11.86 -24.64
C ASN A 151 5.33 -10.72 -23.80
N VAL A 152 5.07 -10.96 -22.52
CA VAL A 152 4.62 -9.97 -21.54
C VAL A 152 5.87 -9.61 -20.76
N ASP A 153 6.40 -8.42 -21.07
CA ASP A 153 7.50 -7.82 -20.34
C ASP A 153 7.15 -7.78 -18.83
N GLN A 154 8.13 -8.08 -17.97
CA GLN A 154 7.92 -8.08 -16.52
C GLN A 154 8.94 -7.17 -15.82
N VAL A 155 8.49 -6.55 -14.73
CA VAL A 155 9.26 -5.67 -13.86
C VAL A 155 9.50 -6.38 -12.51
N PRO A 156 10.75 -6.46 -12.03
CA PRO A 156 11.05 -7.04 -10.72
C PRO A 156 10.46 -6.17 -9.60
N THR A 157 9.85 -6.80 -8.59
CA THR A 157 9.22 -6.07 -7.47
C THR A 157 10.15 -5.82 -6.29
N GLY A 158 11.29 -6.52 -6.24
CA GLY A 158 12.17 -6.54 -5.07
C GLY A 158 11.69 -7.41 -3.90
N THR A 159 10.67 -8.26 -4.10
CA THR A 159 10.22 -9.24 -3.10
C THR A 159 10.44 -10.67 -3.58
N SER A 160 10.76 -11.59 -2.67
CA SER A 160 10.86 -13.02 -3.00
C SER A 160 9.51 -13.69 -3.22
N THR A 161 8.44 -13.11 -2.66
CA THR A 161 7.11 -13.71 -2.69
C THR A 161 6.33 -13.39 -3.96
N VAL A 162 6.47 -12.17 -4.46
CA VAL A 162 5.83 -11.75 -5.71
C VAL A 162 6.94 -11.20 -6.58
N PRO A 163 7.79 -12.04 -7.20
CA PRO A 163 9.05 -11.59 -7.77
C PRO A 163 8.88 -10.59 -8.92
N TYR A 164 7.78 -10.71 -9.66
CA TYR A 164 7.56 -9.95 -10.89
C TYR A 164 6.14 -9.41 -10.99
N PHE A 165 6.01 -8.25 -11.63
CA PHE A 165 4.77 -7.66 -12.10
C PHE A 165 4.84 -7.54 -13.63
N PRO A 166 3.79 -7.91 -14.37
CA PRO A 166 3.74 -7.68 -15.80
C PRO A 166 3.63 -6.18 -16.10
N THR A 167 4.26 -5.72 -17.17
CA THR A 167 4.12 -4.34 -17.66
C THR A 167 2.73 -4.09 -18.22
N THR A 168 2.04 -5.15 -18.63
CA THR A 168 0.75 -5.06 -19.31
C THR A 168 -0.19 -6.15 -18.83
N ILE A 169 -1.45 -5.80 -18.60
CA ILE A 169 -2.51 -6.73 -18.20
C ILE A 169 -3.75 -6.52 -19.08
N ARG A 170 -4.56 -7.56 -19.22
CA ARG A 170 -5.91 -7.48 -19.80
C ARG A 170 -6.92 -7.63 -18.68
N LEU A 171 -7.90 -6.74 -18.64
CA LEU A 171 -9.00 -6.76 -17.68
C LEU A 171 -10.32 -6.80 -18.43
N PRO A 172 -11.37 -7.41 -17.85
CA PRO A 172 -12.67 -7.50 -18.51
C PRO A 172 -13.20 -6.14 -18.92
N SER A 173 -13.95 -6.11 -20.01
CA SER A 173 -14.62 -4.89 -20.44
C SER A 173 -15.71 -4.51 -19.44
N ILE A 174 -16.08 -3.22 -19.39
CA ILE A 174 -17.17 -2.74 -18.51
C ILE A 174 -18.47 -3.49 -18.78
N ALA A 175 -18.77 -3.79 -20.05
CA ALA A 175 -19.97 -4.52 -20.46
C ALA A 175 -20.02 -5.95 -19.90
N GLU A 176 -18.87 -6.63 -19.77
CA GLU A 176 -18.78 -7.96 -19.17
C GLU A 176 -18.98 -7.93 -17.65
N MET A 177 -18.72 -6.78 -17.01
CA MET A 177 -18.86 -6.58 -15.57
C MET A 177 -20.26 -6.08 -15.17
N GLU A 178 -21.05 -5.57 -16.11
CA GLU A 178 -22.43 -5.17 -15.86
C GLU A 178 -23.33 -6.38 -15.56
N ASN A 179 -24.21 -6.24 -14.56
CA ASN A 179 -25.18 -7.25 -14.10
C ASN A 179 -24.59 -8.55 -13.51
N LYS A 180 -23.34 -8.54 -13.05
CA LYS A 180 -22.71 -9.70 -12.37
C LYS A 180 -23.09 -9.80 -10.89
N GLN A 181 -23.15 -11.03 -10.39
CA GLN A 181 -23.28 -11.34 -8.97
C GLN A 181 -21.91 -11.65 -8.35
N THR A 182 -21.82 -11.52 -7.02
CA THR A 182 -20.57 -11.79 -6.27
C THR A 182 -20.09 -13.22 -6.50
N ASN A 183 -18.84 -13.35 -6.91
CA ASN A 183 -18.11 -14.57 -7.31
C ASN A 183 -18.42 -15.11 -8.71
N ASP A 184 -19.15 -14.38 -9.56
CA ASP A 184 -19.26 -14.75 -10.97
C ASP A 184 -17.88 -14.67 -11.63
N ASP A 185 -17.53 -15.72 -12.38
CA ASP A 185 -16.33 -15.73 -13.21
C ASP A 185 -16.51 -14.80 -14.42
N ILE A 186 -15.43 -14.06 -14.74
CA ILE A 186 -15.40 -13.06 -15.79
C ILE A 186 -14.28 -13.40 -16.77
N SER A 187 -14.63 -13.45 -18.06
CA SER A 187 -13.68 -13.61 -19.15
C SER A 187 -12.89 -12.32 -19.36
N THR A 188 -11.64 -12.46 -19.81
CA THR A 188 -10.78 -11.33 -20.22
C THR A 188 -10.55 -11.31 -21.73
N SER A 189 -11.28 -12.13 -22.50
CA SER A 189 -11.08 -12.32 -23.93
C SER A 189 -11.28 -11.03 -24.73
N ASP A 190 -12.34 -10.29 -24.43
CA ASP A 190 -12.67 -9.01 -25.07
C ASP A 190 -12.28 -7.81 -24.18
N GLY A 191 -11.33 -8.06 -23.29
CA GLY A 191 -10.89 -7.12 -22.27
C GLY A 191 -10.01 -5.99 -22.76
N ASP A 192 -10.07 -4.86 -22.05
CA ASP A 192 -9.21 -3.70 -22.26
C ASP A 192 -7.77 -3.98 -21.79
N GLU A 193 -6.80 -3.45 -22.53
CA GLU A 193 -5.37 -3.57 -22.21
C GLU A 193 -4.89 -2.39 -21.36
N TYR A 194 -4.19 -2.68 -20.26
CA TYR A 194 -3.70 -1.70 -19.29
C TYR A 194 -2.18 -1.75 -19.18
N GLN A 195 -1.54 -0.58 -19.14
CA GLN A 195 -0.09 -0.41 -19.02
C GLN A 195 0.29 -0.01 -17.59
N LEU A 196 1.31 -0.66 -17.04
CA LEU A 196 1.88 -0.35 -15.72
C LEU A 196 2.52 1.04 -15.74
N LEU A 197 2.11 1.90 -14.80
CA LEU A 197 2.71 3.21 -14.56
C LEU A 197 3.81 3.12 -13.51
N GLY A 198 3.60 2.35 -12.45
CA GLY A 198 4.59 2.19 -11.39
C GLY A 198 4.13 1.19 -10.34
N LEU A 199 5.07 0.71 -9.53
CA LEU A 199 4.81 -0.26 -8.48
C LEU A 199 5.61 0.02 -7.22
N GLY A 200 5.19 -0.56 -6.12
CA GLY A 200 5.95 -0.53 -4.88
C GLY A 200 5.43 -1.50 -3.85
N ILE A 201 6.15 -1.58 -2.74
CA ILE A 201 5.84 -2.48 -1.64
C ILE A 201 5.19 -1.66 -0.54
N ARG A 202 4.06 -2.14 -0.01
CA ARG A 202 3.55 -1.63 1.27
C ARG A 202 4.23 -2.36 2.41
N THR A 203 4.80 -1.58 3.33
CA THR A 203 5.35 -2.07 4.59
C THR A 203 4.58 -1.52 5.78
N VAL A 204 4.47 -2.31 6.85
CA VAL A 204 3.93 -1.87 8.14
C VAL A 204 5.00 -1.91 9.22
N SER A 205 4.87 -1.01 10.21
CA SER A 205 5.75 -0.88 11.40
C SER A 205 7.20 -0.48 11.12
N PHE A 206 7.94 -0.17 12.19
CA PHE A 206 9.38 0.15 12.14
C PHE A 206 10.25 -1.00 11.60
N LEU A 207 9.78 -2.24 11.69
CA LEU A 207 10.47 -3.43 11.18
C LEU A 207 10.32 -3.63 9.66
N ARG A 208 9.66 -2.68 8.95
CA ARG A 208 9.44 -2.73 7.49
C ARG A 208 8.85 -4.06 7.01
N VAL A 209 7.87 -4.58 7.75
CA VAL A 209 7.21 -5.85 7.41
C VAL A 209 6.41 -5.66 6.12
N GLN A 210 6.80 -6.35 5.06
CA GLN A 210 6.10 -6.32 3.77
C GLN A 210 4.72 -6.98 3.89
N VAL A 211 3.68 -6.27 3.45
CA VAL A 211 2.28 -6.74 3.51
C VAL A 211 1.78 -7.13 2.12
N TYR A 212 2.02 -6.28 1.12
CA TYR A 212 1.66 -6.53 -0.27
C TYR A 212 2.52 -5.71 -1.22
N VAL A 213 2.59 -6.15 -2.47
CA VAL A 213 3.06 -5.34 -3.59
C VAL A 213 1.83 -4.73 -4.27
N VAL A 214 1.91 -3.44 -4.62
CA VAL A 214 0.86 -2.72 -5.34
C VAL A 214 1.44 -2.08 -6.59
N GLY A 215 0.71 -2.14 -7.69
CA GLY A 215 1.04 -1.44 -8.94
C GLY A 215 -0.18 -0.74 -9.51
N LEU A 216 0.02 0.46 -10.06
CA LEU A 216 -1.00 1.22 -10.76
C LEU A 216 -0.85 1.01 -12.26
N TYR A 217 -1.95 0.70 -12.94
CA TYR A 217 -2.01 0.65 -14.39
C TYR A 217 -3.04 1.64 -14.92
N VAL A 218 -2.86 2.08 -16.16
CA VAL A 218 -3.81 2.92 -16.92
C VAL A 218 -4.24 2.18 -18.17
N ALA A 219 -5.51 2.31 -18.57
CA ALA A 219 -5.95 1.76 -19.85
C ALA A 219 -5.16 2.40 -21.00
N LYS A 220 -4.64 1.59 -21.92
CA LYS A 220 -3.81 2.10 -23.02
C LYS A 220 -4.56 3.13 -23.89
N ALA A 221 -5.87 2.95 -24.07
CA ALA A 221 -6.72 3.87 -24.81
C ALA A 221 -6.85 5.26 -24.14
N ASP A 222 -6.59 5.37 -22.83
CA ASP A 222 -6.80 6.59 -22.05
C ASP A 222 -5.47 7.33 -21.76
N ILE A 223 -4.33 6.83 -22.28
CA ILE A 223 -2.99 7.44 -22.08
C ILE A 223 -2.93 8.86 -22.63
N THR A 224 -3.54 9.11 -23.79
CA THR A 224 -3.58 10.44 -24.42
C THR A 224 -4.28 11.46 -23.53
N GLU A 225 -5.42 11.09 -22.94
CA GLU A 225 -6.17 11.93 -22.01
C GLU A 225 -5.35 12.19 -20.74
N LEU A 226 -4.69 11.15 -20.19
CA LEU A 226 -3.80 11.28 -19.05
C LEU A 226 -2.64 12.25 -19.34
N GLN A 227 -2.00 12.15 -20.51
CA GLN A 227 -0.94 13.07 -20.93
C GLN A 227 -1.43 14.53 -20.96
N GLN A 228 -2.58 14.79 -21.57
CA GLN A 228 -3.15 16.13 -21.65
C GLN A 228 -3.42 16.73 -20.27
N ARG A 229 -3.99 15.93 -19.35
CA ARG A 229 -4.23 16.39 -17.98
C ARG A 229 -2.96 16.65 -17.20
N LEU A 230 -1.92 15.82 -17.37
CA LEU A 230 -0.62 16.04 -16.73
C LEU A 230 0.04 17.32 -17.23
N VAL A 231 0.04 17.55 -18.54
CA VAL A 231 0.57 18.79 -19.14
C VAL A 231 -0.20 20.00 -18.61
N ARG A 232 -1.55 19.95 -18.64
CA ARG A 232 -2.39 21.01 -18.10
C ARG A 232 -2.11 21.28 -16.62
N THR A 233 -1.95 20.24 -15.81
CA THR A 233 -1.67 20.37 -14.36
C THR A 233 -0.29 20.95 -14.10
N ALA A 234 0.70 20.65 -14.94
CA ALA A 234 2.04 21.21 -14.83
C ALA A 234 2.06 22.72 -15.14
N ILE A 235 1.26 23.16 -16.12
CA ILE A 235 1.19 24.55 -16.56
C ILE A 235 0.30 25.39 -15.63
N HIS A 236 -0.83 24.81 -15.20
CA HIS A 236 -1.81 25.41 -14.30
C HIS A 236 -1.89 24.61 -12.99
N PRO A 237 -0.88 24.73 -12.12
CA PRO A 237 -0.89 24.02 -10.85
C PRO A 237 -2.07 24.49 -9.98
N PRO A 238 -2.87 23.57 -9.42
CA PRO A 238 -3.96 23.93 -8.52
C PRO A 238 -3.39 24.35 -7.16
N VAL A 239 -2.97 25.60 -7.02
CA VAL A 239 -2.56 26.18 -5.73
C VAL A 239 -3.80 26.61 -4.93
N ALA A 240 -3.89 26.19 -3.67
CA ALA A 240 -4.98 26.52 -2.75
C ALA A 240 -4.85 27.91 -2.08
N SER A 241 -3.76 28.64 -2.33
CA SER A 241 -3.50 29.95 -1.75
C SER A 241 -3.07 30.95 -2.83
N SER A 242 -3.93 31.95 -3.06
CA SER A 242 -3.74 33.38 -3.43
C SER A 242 -2.52 33.91 -4.21
N ASP A 243 -1.48 33.15 -4.52
CA ASP A 243 -0.35 33.60 -5.34
C ASP A 243 -0.48 33.02 -6.76
N GLU A 244 -1.13 33.81 -7.61
CA GLU A 244 -1.33 33.65 -9.06
C GLU A 244 0.00 33.68 -9.86
N SER A 245 1.13 33.33 -9.24
CA SER A 245 2.48 33.49 -9.81
C SER A 245 3.22 32.17 -10.12
N ALA A 246 2.61 31.02 -9.83
CA ALA A 246 3.22 29.70 -10.11
C ALA A 246 2.87 29.13 -11.49
N ALA A 247 1.93 29.72 -12.23
CA ALA A 247 1.64 29.32 -13.61
C ALA A 247 2.79 29.75 -14.52
N VAL A 248 3.32 28.80 -15.31
CA VAL A 248 4.33 29.10 -16.35
C VAL A 248 3.59 29.82 -17.49
N SER A 249 3.40 31.12 -17.34
CA SER A 249 2.76 32.00 -18.32
C SER A 249 3.73 32.36 -19.43
N GLY A 250 4.05 31.39 -20.28
CA GLY A 250 4.67 31.63 -21.60
C GLY A 250 3.59 31.77 -22.68
N ILE A 251 3.77 32.67 -23.64
CA ILE A 251 2.90 32.77 -24.83
C ILE A 251 2.91 31.40 -25.54
N GLY A 252 1.78 30.68 -25.52
CA GLY A 252 1.65 29.35 -26.11
C GLY A 252 1.77 28.16 -25.15
N ALA A 253 1.89 28.37 -23.84
CA ALA A 253 1.93 27.29 -22.85
C ALA A 253 0.71 26.36 -22.96
N ASP A 254 -0.49 26.91 -23.13
CA ASP A 254 -1.74 26.13 -23.28
C ASP A 254 -1.78 25.22 -24.53
N ALA A 255 -0.86 25.39 -25.47
CA ALA A 255 -0.72 24.56 -26.67
C ALA A 255 0.36 23.49 -26.53
N ALA A 256 1.06 23.39 -25.39
CA ALA A 256 2.12 22.42 -25.18
C ALA A 256 1.55 20.99 -25.24
N THR A 257 2.22 20.12 -26.00
CA THR A 257 1.88 18.69 -26.13
C THR A 257 2.87 17.79 -25.38
N SER A 258 3.91 18.35 -24.77
CA SER A 258 4.92 17.66 -23.96
C SER A 258 5.57 18.65 -23.00
N LEU A 259 6.15 18.16 -21.90
CA LEU A 259 6.82 19.00 -20.91
C LEU A 259 8.34 19.02 -21.11
N VAL A 260 8.95 20.20 -20.96
CA VAL A 260 10.42 20.32 -20.95
C VAL A 260 11.01 19.83 -19.62
N PRO A 261 12.33 19.50 -19.54
CA PRO A 261 12.95 19.01 -18.31
C PRO A 261 12.63 19.76 -17.00
N PRO A 262 12.64 21.11 -16.94
CA PRO A 262 12.28 21.82 -15.72
C PRO A 262 10.80 21.68 -15.34
N GLU A 263 9.88 21.74 -16.31
CA GLU A 263 8.44 21.55 -16.09
C GLU A 263 8.13 20.14 -15.58
N ARG A 264 8.82 19.13 -16.13
CA ARG A 264 8.72 17.73 -15.65
C ARG A 264 9.14 17.60 -14.19
N LYS A 265 10.21 18.30 -13.79
CA LYS A 265 10.69 18.32 -12.41
C LYS A 265 9.67 19.00 -11.49
N GLN A 266 9.09 20.12 -11.91
CA GLN A 266 8.04 20.82 -11.16
C GLN A 266 6.78 19.98 -11.00
N LEU A 267 6.33 19.31 -12.07
CA LEU A 267 5.20 18.38 -12.00
C LEU A 267 5.48 17.24 -11.01
N LYS A 268 6.68 16.67 -11.04
CA LYS A 268 7.09 15.62 -10.10
C LYS A 268 7.05 16.12 -8.64
N GLU A 269 7.61 17.29 -8.38
CA GLU A 269 7.61 17.91 -7.05
C GLU A 269 6.17 18.18 -6.57
N LEU A 270 5.31 18.71 -7.45
CA LEU A 270 3.90 18.98 -7.16
C LEU A 270 3.11 17.72 -6.83
N LEU A 271 3.28 16.64 -7.59
CA LEU A 271 2.56 15.36 -7.37
C LEU A 271 3.00 14.63 -6.10
N LEU A 272 4.23 14.88 -5.65
CA LEU A 272 4.80 14.32 -4.41
C LEU A 272 4.61 15.26 -3.21
N ASP A 273 4.12 16.47 -3.42
CA ASP A 273 3.96 17.45 -2.34
C ASP A 273 2.94 16.97 -1.31
N PRO A 274 3.27 16.98 0.00
CA PRO A 274 2.39 16.45 1.04
C PRO A 274 1.13 17.29 1.28
N GLU A 275 1.10 18.56 0.87
CA GLU A 275 -0.01 19.48 1.11
C GLU A 275 -0.79 19.76 -0.19
N HIS A 276 -0.08 20.05 -1.28
CA HIS A 276 -0.63 20.44 -2.58
C HIS A 276 -0.84 19.25 -3.51
N GLY A 277 -0.18 18.11 -3.26
CA GLY A 277 -0.31 16.91 -4.09
C GLY A 277 -1.76 16.41 -4.12
N ASP A 278 -2.51 16.56 -3.03
CA ASP A 278 -3.93 16.22 -2.99
C ASP A 278 -4.72 17.01 -4.04
N ALA A 279 -4.48 18.31 -4.19
CA ALA A 279 -5.14 19.16 -5.19
C ALA A 279 -4.70 18.78 -6.61
N ALA A 280 -3.40 18.55 -6.83
CA ALA A 280 -2.85 18.13 -8.12
C ALA A 280 -3.44 16.80 -8.59
N TRP A 281 -3.49 15.79 -7.72
CA TRP A 281 -4.12 14.52 -8.06
C TRP A 281 -5.63 14.66 -8.29
N ASN A 282 -6.34 15.49 -7.51
CA ASN A 282 -7.76 15.75 -7.80
C ASN A 282 -7.97 16.33 -9.20
N ALA A 283 -7.11 17.26 -9.66
CA ALA A 283 -7.19 17.79 -11.03
C ALA A 283 -7.01 16.70 -12.10
N LEU A 284 -6.22 15.65 -11.81
CA LEU A 284 -6.01 14.54 -12.73
C LEU A 284 -7.16 13.52 -12.75
N ILE A 285 -7.62 13.09 -11.57
CA ILE A 285 -8.49 11.91 -11.43
C ILE A 285 -9.95 12.21 -11.07
N LYS A 286 -10.32 13.47 -10.79
CA LYS A 286 -11.71 13.82 -10.48
C LYS A 286 -12.59 13.80 -11.72
N GLU A 287 -12.09 14.35 -12.84
CA GLU A 287 -12.81 14.33 -14.11
C GLU A 287 -12.90 12.93 -14.70
N ASN A 288 -14.00 12.62 -15.38
CA ASN A 288 -14.23 11.32 -16.02
C ASN A 288 -13.35 11.16 -17.26
N GLY A 289 -13.03 9.93 -17.66
CA GLY A 289 -12.33 9.64 -18.92
C GLY A 289 -11.00 8.90 -18.78
N ILE A 290 -10.52 8.64 -17.55
CA ILE A 290 -9.30 7.86 -17.33
C ILE A 290 -9.64 6.61 -16.51
N ARG A 291 -9.52 5.45 -17.14
CA ARG A 291 -9.59 4.14 -16.47
C ARG A 291 -8.23 3.78 -15.90
N THR A 292 -8.22 3.45 -14.61
CA THR A 292 -7.01 3.02 -13.91
C THR A 292 -7.32 1.83 -13.02
N VAL A 293 -6.28 1.08 -12.66
CA VAL A 293 -6.43 -0.10 -11.79
C VAL A 293 -5.25 -0.23 -10.85
N PHE A 294 -5.54 -0.46 -9.57
CA PHE A 294 -4.57 -0.96 -8.63
C PHE A 294 -4.59 -2.48 -8.62
N ARG A 295 -3.44 -3.08 -8.94
CA ARG A 295 -3.18 -4.50 -8.75
C ARG A 295 -2.48 -4.69 -7.40
N ILE A 296 -3.13 -5.38 -6.47
CA ILE A 296 -2.63 -5.64 -5.11
C ILE A 296 -2.39 -7.14 -4.94
N VAL A 297 -1.16 -7.52 -4.61
CA VAL A 297 -0.77 -8.92 -4.39
C VAL A 297 -0.17 -9.06 -2.99
N PRO A 298 -0.84 -9.72 -2.03
CA PRO A 298 -0.31 -9.93 -0.69
C PRO A 298 0.93 -10.80 -0.68
N THR A 299 1.95 -10.35 0.04
CA THR A 299 3.16 -11.13 0.30
C THR A 299 2.98 -12.06 1.51
N ARG A 300 1.86 -11.93 2.21
CA ARG A 300 1.45 -12.70 3.39
C ARG A 300 -0.06 -12.89 3.37
N ASN A 301 -0.55 -13.89 4.10
CA ASN A 301 -2.00 -14.07 4.27
C ASN A 301 -2.58 -12.86 4.99
N THR A 302 -3.62 -12.27 4.42
CA THR A 302 -4.40 -11.19 5.01
C THR A 302 -5.88 -11.54 4.93
N ASP A 303 -6.72 -10.72 5.53
CA ASP A 303 -8.16 -10.79 5.37
C ASP A 303 -8.69 -9.51 4.68
N PHE A 304 -9.90 -9.62 4.14
CA PHE A 304 -10.57 -8.49 3.54
C PHE A 304 -10.99 -7.47 4.61
N MET A 305 -11.19 -7.90 5.86
CA MET A 305 -11.54 -7.01 6.98
C MET A 305 -10.42 -6.01 7.25
N HIS A 306 -9.17 -6.45 7.35
CA HIS A 306 -8.01 -5.60 7.59
C HIS A 306 -7.77 -4.64 6.44
N LEU A 307 -7.87 -5.11 5.19
CA LEU A 307 -7.74 -4.26 4.01
C LEU A 307 -8.84 -3.19 3.97
N ARG A 308 -10.10 -3.60 4.14
CA ARG A 308 -11.27 -2.72 4.22
C ARG A 308 -11.10 -1.67 5.30
N ASP A 309 -10.79 -2.08 6.52
CA ASP A 309 -10.70 -1.17 7.66
C ASP A 309 -9.55 -0.16 7.46
N GLY A 310 -8.46 -0.58 6.80
CA GLY A 310 -7.39 0.31 6.36
C GLY A 310 -7.86 1.38 5.37
N TRP A 311 -8.61 0.99 4.33
CA TRP A 311 -9.16 1.94 3.37
C TRP A 311 -10.25 2.83 3.97
N VAL A 312 -11.21 2.26 4.72
CA VAL A 312 -12.28 3.03 5.38
C VAL A 312 -11.69 4.07 6.32
N ARG A 313 -10.64 3.73 7.09
CA ARG A 313 -9.96 4.69 7.96
C ARG A 313 -9.34 5.83 7.14
N SER A 314 -8.62 5.50 6.06
CA SER A 314 -8.04 6.52 5.18
C SER A 314 -9.10 7.42 4.53
N ILE A 315 -10.19 6.83 4.03
CA ILE A 315 -11.28 7.57 3.40
C ILE A 315 -11.92 8.51 4.43
N THR A 316 -12.20 8.00 5.62
CA THR A 316 -12.80 8.79 6.71
C THR A 316 -11.90 9.96 7.08
N ASN A 317 -10.60 9.72 7.31
CA ASN A 317 -9.66 10.78 7.67
C ASN A 317 -9.62 11.89 6.62
N ARG A 318 -9.52 11.53 5.33
CA ARG A 318 -9.50 12.51 4.23
C ARG A 318 -10.83 13.26 4.07
N ALA A 319 -11.95 12.58 4.28
CA ALA A 319 -13.27 13.23 4.29
C ALA A 319 -13.38 14.23 5.45
N GLN A 320 -12.78 13.93 6.62
CA GLN A 320 -12.73 14.86 7.76
C GLN A 320 -11.85 16.08 7.48
N GLU A 321 -10.71 15.90 6.81
CA GLU A 321 -9.80 16.99 6.44
C GLU A 321 -10.45 17.98 5.46
N LYS A 322 -11.40 17.51 4.65
CA LYS A 322 -12.15 18.31 3.66
C LYS A 322 -13.54 18.74 4.15
N LYS A 323 -13.77 18.72 5.45
CA LYS A 323 -15.00 19.25 6.03
C LYS A 323 -15.15 20.73 5.74
N ALA A 324 -16.39 21.16 5.60
CA ALA A 324 -16.66 22.56 5.42
C ALA A 324 -16.25 23.35 6.68
N ALA A 325 -15.76 24.58 6.47
CA ALA A 325 -15.31 25.42 7.57
C ALA A 325 -16.46 25.69 8.56
N PRO A 326 -16.20 25.78 9.87
CA PRO A 326 -17.23 26.08 10.86
C PRO A 326 -18.01 27.36 10.48
N GLY A 327 -19.32 27.25 10.29
CA GLY A 327 -20.19 28.36 9.89
C GLY A 327 -20.48 28.45 8.39
N SER A 328 -19.99 27.53 7.57
CA SER A 328 -20.43 27.42 6.17
C SER A 328 -21.90 27.00 6.08
N THR A 329 -22.64 27.60 5.16
CA THR A 329 -24.04 27.23 4.86
C THR A 329 -24.13 26.04 3.90
N GLN A 330 -23.02 25.67 3.24
CA GLN A 330 -22.94 24.51 2.37
C GLN A 330 -22.25 23.34 3.10
N PRO A 331 -22.82 22.12 3.03
CA PRO A 331 -22.18 20.92 3.55
C PRO A 331 -20.90 20.61 2.76
N GLY A 332 -19.91 20.00 3.42
CA GLY A 332 -18.68 19.57 2.74
C GLY A 332 -18.95 18.51 1.67
N GLU A 333 -18.03 18.36 0.71
CA GLU A 333 -18.16 17.43 -0.45
C GLU A 333 -18.46 15.96 -0.03
N PHE A 334 -18.14 15.58 1.21
CA PHE A 334 -18.27 14.23 1.75
C PHE A 334 -19.25 14.13 2.94
N GLU A 335 -20.10 15.14 3.15
CA GLU A 335 -21.01 15.21 4.32
C GLU A 335 -22.48 14.90 4.00
N ASP A 336 -22.81 14.56 2.75
CA ASP A 336 -24.17 14.19 2.34
C ASP A 336 -24.51 12.71 2.61
N ALA A 337 -25.82 12.44 2.61
CA ALA A 337 -26.36 11.10 2.82
C ALA A 337 -25.98 10.10 1.70
N GLY A 338 -25.75 10.59 0.47
CA GLY A 338 -25.31 9.77 -0.66
C GLY A 338 -23.94 9.15 -0.38
N PHE A 339 -22.98 9.97 0.04
CA PHE A 339 -21.64 9.52 0.41
C PHE A 339 -21.67 8.48 1.54
N GLY A 340 -22.50 8.72 2.56
CA GLY A 340 -22.71 7.76 3.66
C GLY A 340 -23.25 6.40 3.19
N THR A 341 -24.14 6.40 2.20
CA THR A 341 -24.68 5.18 1.58
C THR A 341 -23.60 4.44 0.81
N SER A 342 -22.83 5.13 -0.02
CA SER A 342 -21.73 4.54 -0.80
C SER A 342 -20.58 4.05 0.09
N MET A 343 -20.36 4.65 1.25
CA MET A 343 -19.43 4.14 2.26
C MET A 343 -19.88 2.79 2.85
N ASN A 344 -21.18 2.59 3.01
CA ASN A 344 -21.72 1.32 3.47
C ASN A 344 -21.66 0.25 2.38
N GLU A 345 -21.90 0.62 1.12
CA GLU A 345 -21.69 -0.25 -0.03
C GLU A 345 -20.22 -0.68 -0.16
N PHE A 346 -19.28 0.27 -0.07
CA PHE A 346 -17.84 -0.05 -0.05
C PHE A 346 -17.49 -1.06 1.06
N LYS A 347 -18.05 -0.85 2.27
CA LYS A 347 -17.84 -1.77 3.40
C LYS A 347 -18.42 -3.16 3.16
N SER A 348 -19.52 -3.30 2.42
CA SER A 348 -20.17 -4.58 2.15
C SER A 348 -19.46 -5.39 1.08
N ILE A 349 -18.88 -4.74 0.05
CA ILE A 349 -18.04 -5.41 -0.97
C ILE A 349 -16.91 -6.20 -0.32
N PHE A 350 -16.23 -5.54 0.63
CA PHE A 350 -15.14 -6.16 1.38
C PHE A 350 -15.60 -6.73 2.73
N GLY A 351 -16.91 -6.81 2.97
CA GLY A 351 -17.52 -7.19 4.25
C GLY A 351 -18.74 -8.08 4.11
N GLY A 352 -18.52 -9.39 4.12
CA GLY A 352 -19.61 -10.37 4.05
C GLY A 352 -19.09 -11.82 4.03
N ASN A 353 -19.96 -12.78 4.33
CA ASN A 353 -19.67 -14.18 4.63
C ASN A 353 -19.02 -15.02 3.50
N HIS A 354 -18.73 -14.45 2.34
CA HIS A 354 -18.38 -15.21 1.13
C HIS A 354 -16.88 -15.46 0.99
N ARG A 355 -16.02 -14.49 1.37
CA ARG A 355 -14.56 -14.64 1.36
C ARG A 355 -13.94 -13.86 2.52
N LYS A 356 -13.54 -14.58 3.57
CA LYS A 356 -12.94 -13.96 4.76
C LYS A 356 -11.47 -13.59 4.53
N THR A 357 -10.73 -14.42 3.79
CA THR A 357 -9.28 -14.27 3.65
C THR A 357 -8.89 -13.94 2.21
N LEU A 358 -7.83 -13.15 2.07
CA LEU A 358 -7.06 -12.98 0.85
C LEU A 358 -5.67 -13.61 1.09
N PRO A 359 -5.47 -14.88 0.68
CA PRO A 359 -4.19 -15.57 0.84
C PRO A 359 -3.05 -14.89 0.10
N LYS A 360 -1.82 -15.19 0.56
CA LYS A 360 -0.58 -14.81 -0.12
C LYS A 360 -0.62 -15.23 -1.60
N GLY A 361 -0.24 -14.31 -2.48
CA GLY A 361 -0.13 -14.53 -3.93
C GLY A 361 -1.43 -14.35 -4.73
N GLN A 362 -2.61 -14.33 -4.08
CA GLN A 362 -3.85 -13.99 -4.79
C GLN A 362 -3.87 -12.51 -5.15
N THR A 363 -4.39 -12.18 -6.33
CA THR A 363 -4.39 -10.81 -6.85
C THR A 363 -5.76 -10.18 -6.69
N LEU A 364 -5.81 -9.06 -5.96
CA LEU A 364 -6.96 -8.18 -5.88
C LEU A 364 -6.77 -7.02 -6.85
N PHE A 365 -7.71 -6.83 -7.76
CA PHE A 365 -7.78 -5.67 -8.62
C PHE A 365 -8.82 -4.69 -8.09
N LEU A 366 -8.42 -3.43 -7.93
CA LEU A 366 -9.34 -2.32 -7.69
C LEU A 366 -9.34 -1.47 -8.95
N LEU A 367 -10.42 -1.49 -9.70
CA LEU A 367 -10.59 -0.79 -10.96
C LEU A 367 -11.35 0.51 -10.70
N ARG A 368 -10.85 1.62 -11.20
CA ARG A 368 -11.58 2.87 -11.32
C ARG A 368 -12.00 3.02 -12.77
N THR A 369 -13.29 2.94 -13.02
CA THR A 369 -13.88 3.09 -14.35
C THR A 369 -13.72 4.52 -14.88
N GLY A 370 -13.99 4.73 -16.16
CA GLY A 370 -13.96 6.07 -16.77
C GLY A 370 -14.93 7.06 -16.10
N GLN A 371 -16.04 6.58 -15.54
CA GLN A 371 -17.02 7.40 -14.80
C GLN A 371 -16.69 7.56 -13.32
N GLY A 372 -15.60 6.95 -12.85
CA GLY A 372 -15.19 7.02 -11.45
C GLY A 372 -15.83 6.03 -10.51
N ALA A 373 -16.69 5.13 -10.98
CA ALA A 373 -17.10 3.97 -10.19
C ALA A 373 -15.88 3.10 -9.84
N LEU A 374 -15.89 2.55 -8.62
CA LEU A 374 -14.94 1.55 -8.15
C LEU A 374 -15.49 0.15 -8.39
N GLU A 375 -14.69 -0.73 -8.95
CA GLU A 375 -15.00 -2.16 -9.09
C GLU A 375 -13.86 -2.99 -8.51
N ALA A 376 -14.20 -4.13 -7.90
CA ALA A 376 -13.24 -5.03 -7.29
C ALA A 376 -13.33 -6.42 -7.93
N LEU A 377 -12.20 -6.94 -8.38
CA LEU A 377 -12.06 -8.28 -8.94
C LEU A 377 -11.01 -9.08 -8.17
N LEU A 378 -11.25 -10.37 -7.99
CA LEU A 378 -10.31 -11.29 -7.36
C LEU A 378 -9.85 -12.34 -8.35
N GLN A 379 -8.54 -12.49 -8.49
CA GLN A 379 -7.90 -13.55 -9.26
C GLN A 379 -7.04 -14.43 -8.34
N PRO A 380 -7.38 -15.72 -8.14
CA PRO A 380 -6.61 -16.57 -7.25
C PRO A 380 -5.20 -16.87 -7.78
N SER A 381 -5.06 -17.07 -9.08
CA SER A 381 -3.78 -17.27 -9.78
C SER A 381 -3.88 -16.78 -11.22
N ALA A 382 -2.75 -16.53 -11.89
CA ALA A 382 -2.74 -16.00 -13.25
C ALA A 382 -3.41 -16.93 -14.29
N ALA A 383 -3.51 -18.23 -13.98
CA ALA A 383 -4.17 -19.22 -14.83
C ALA A 383 -5.68 -19.38 -14.54
N GLU A 384 -6.16 -18.80 -13.44
CA GLU A 384 -7.55 -18.88 -13.02
C GLU A 384 -8.34 -17.65 -13.47
N PRO A 385 -9.66 -17.80 -13.74
CA PRO A 385 -10.52 -16.70 -14.11
C PRO A 385 -10.60 -15.65 -13.01
N MET A 386 -10.88 -14.41 -13.41
CA MET A 386 -11.17 -13.34 -12.46
C MET A 386 -12.60 -13.49 -11.98
N SER A 387 -12.83 -13.28 -10.69
CA SER A 387 -14.16 -13.35 -10.07
C SER A 387 -14.59 -11.97 -9.58
N TRP A 388 -15.83 -11.59 -9.87
CA TRP A 388 -16.37 -10.29 -9.47
C TRP A 388 -16.59 -10.23 -7.95
N VAL A 389 -16.14 -9.17 -7.29
CA VAL A 389 -16.32 -8.98 -5.85
C VAL A 389 -17.45 -7.98 -5.57
N GLY A 390 -17.43 -6.84 -6.24
CA GLY A 390 -18.44 -5.80 -6.04
C GLY A 390 -18.13 -4.48 -6.76
N ARG A 391 -19.08 -3.55 -6.70
CA ARG A 391 -19.00 -2.22 -7.32
C ARG A 391 -19.53 -1.13 -6.37
N VAL A 392 -18.92 0.05 -6.39
CA VAL A 392 -19.43 1.30 -5.79
C VAL A 392 -19.49 2.35 -6.89
N THR A 393 -20.64 2.98 -7.10
CA THR A 393 -20.83 3.92 -8.20
C THR A 393 -20.30 5.33 -7.91
N ASP A 394 -20.25 5.73 -6.64
CA ASP A 394 -19.84 7.07 -6.21
C ASP A 394 -18.32 7.29 -6.41
N GLU A 395 -17.97 8.30 -7.22
CA GLU A 395 -16.59 8.57 -7.59
C GLU A 395 -15.76 9.10 -6.42
N ARG A 396 -16.40 9.68 -5.41
CA ARG A 396 -15.74 10.19 -4.22
C ARG A 396 -15.09 9.07 -3.43
N VAL A 397 -15.73 7.90 -3.38
CA VAL A 397 -15.17 6.71 -2.72
C VAL A 397 -13.92 6.23 -3.47
N SER A 398 -14.01 6.04 -4.79
CA SER A 398 -12.87 5.59 -5.59
C SER A 398 -11.71 6.58 -5.55
N ARG A 399 -12.00 7.89 -5.64
CA ARG A 399 -11.01 8.97 -5.57
C ARG A 399 -10.26 8.96 -4.23
N LEU A 400 -10.96 8.81 -3.11
CA LEU A 400 -10.32 8.75 -1.80
C LEU A 400 -9.49 7.47 -1.60
N VAL A 401 -9.91 6.33 -2.20
CA VAL A 401 -9.08 5.11 -2.25
C VAL A 401 -7.81 5.32 -3.07
N TRP A 402 -7.88 6.05 -4.19
CA TRP A 402 -6.72 6.37 -5.02
C TRP A 402 -5.75 7.30 -4.30
N LEU A 403 -6.25 8.39 -3.73
CA LEU A 403 -5.44 9.38 -3.01
C LEU A 403 -4.71 8.75 -1.82
N ASN A 404 -5.26 7.70 -1.19
CA ASN A 404 -4.56 6.93 -0.16
C ASN A 404 -3.21 6.33 -0.63
N TYR A 405 -3.01 6.11 -1.93
CA TYR A 405 -1.73 5.64 -2.49
C TYR A 405 -0.93 6.74 -3.18
N LEU A 406 -1.58 7.82 -3.60
CA LEU A 406 -1.02 8.78 -4.55
C LEU A 406 -0.66 10.12 -3.94
N ALA A 407 -1.34 10.56 -2.87
CA ALA A 407 -1.25 11.94 -2.40
C ALA A 407 -1.27 12.06 -0.88
N GLY A 408 -0.87 13.21 -0.37
CA GLY A 408 -0.99 13.58 1.04
C GLY A 408 0.16 13.08 1.92
N LYS A 409 0.20 13.59 3.14
CA LYS A 409 1.29 13.35 4.10
C LYS A 409 1.52 11.87 4.45
N ASN A 410 0.45 11.07 4.50
CA ASN A 410 0.49 9.66 4.88
C ASN A 410 -0.02 8.79 3.72
N VAL A 411 0.88 8.39 2.81
CA VAL A 411 0.55 7.45 1.74
C VAL A 411 0.72 6.00 2.20
N SER A 412 -0.12 5.12 1.65
CA SER A 412 -0.09 3.69 1.96
C SER A 412 1.18 2.97 1.47
N SER A 413 1.89 3.51 0.47
CA SER A 413 3.18 3.00 0.00
C SER A 413 3.96 4.12 -0.68
N GLU A 414 4.96 4.67 0.01
CA GLU A 414 5.84 5.73 -0.53
C GLU A 414 6.60 5.26 -1.78
N GLY A 415 7.10 4.03 -1.76
CA GLY A 415 7.79 3.46 -2.93
C GLY A 415 6.89 3.34 -4.16
N ALA A 416 5.61 2.99 -3.95
CA ALA A 416 4.66 2.96 -5.06
C ALA A 416 4.35 4.37 -5.56
N GLN A 417 4.14 5.34 -4.65
CA GLN A 417 3.90 6.73 -5.02
C GLN A 417 5.02 7.30 -5.89
N GLN A 418 6.28 7.15 -5.44
CA GLN A 418 7.46 7.62 -6.18
C GLN A 418 7.56 6.96 -7.55
N SER A 419 7.47 5.62 -7.61
CA SER A 419 7.54 4.88 -8.88
C SER A 419 6.42 5.27 -9.84
N ILE A 420 5.20 5.50 -9.34
CA ILE A 420 4.05 5.92 -10.16
C ILE A 420 4.30 7.32 -10.72
N VAL A 421 4.75 8.27 -9.89
CA VAL A 421 5.04 9.63 -10.34
C VAL A 421 6.17 9.63 -11.38
N ASP A 422 7.21 8.81 -11.19
CA ASP A 422 8.28 8.65 -12.19
C ASP A 422 7.76 8.11 -13.53
N GLY A 423 6.85 7.13 -13.48
CA GLY A 423 6.17 6.63 -14.67
C GLY A 423 5.31 7.69 -15.36
N LEU A 424 4.57 8.51 -14.61
CA LEU A 424 3.78 9.61 -15.16
C LEU A 424 4.64 10.70 -15.80
N VAL A 425 5.78 11.04 -15.18
CA VAL A 425 6.75 11.98 -15.75
C VAL A 425 7.32 11.43 -17.06
N THR A 426 7.59 10.12 -17.12
CA THR A 426 8.03 9.42 -18.34
C THR A 426 6.98 9.52 -19.45
N VAL A 427 5.69 9.40 -19.09
CA VAL A 427 4.57 9.50 -20.04
C VAL A 427 4.49 10.88 -20.71
N VAL A 428 4.86 11.97 -20.03
CA VAL A 428 4.83 13.35 -20.57
C VAL A 428 6.15 13.83 -21.17
N GLU A 429 7.19 13.00 -21.20
CA GLU A 429 8.41 13.31 -21.95
C GLU A 429 8.18 13.34 -23.46
N ARG A 430 7.12 12.68 -23.92
CA ARG A 430 6.80 12.52 -25.33
C ARG A 430 5.56 13.34 -25.70
N PRO A 431 5.48 13.83 -26.95
CA PRO A 431 4.29 14.52 -27.42
C PRO A 431 3.04 13.65 -27.32
N VAL A 432 1.92 14.26 -26.91
CA VAL A 432 0.60 13.62 -26.87
C VAL A 432 0.31 12.87 -28.18
N GLY A 433 -0.10 11.60 -28.06
CA GLY A 433 -0.46 10.75 -29.21
C GLY A 433 0.69 9.95 -29.83
N THR A 434 1.92 10.07 -29.32
CA THR A 434 3.01 9.13 -29.68
C THR A 434 2.87 7.83 -28.89
N VAL A 435 2.15 6.85 -29.44
CA VAL A 435 2.09 5.50 -28.88
C VAL A 435 3.39 4.77 -29.19
N VAL A 436 3.94 4.04 -28.20
CA VAL A 436 5.02 3.08 -28.43
C VAL A 436 4.48 1.96 -29.32
N GLN A 437 4.56 2.13 -30.64
CA GLN A 437 4.54 1.01 -31.55
C GLN A 437 5.88 0.31 -31.38
N ARG A 438 5.93 -0.72 -30.53
CA ARG A 438 7.02 -1.69 -30.56
C ARG A 438 6.92 -2.38 -31.91
N VAL A 439 7.79 -2.01 -32.85
CA VAL A 439 7.99 -2.77 -34.08
C VAL A 439 8.52 -4.13 -33.63
N VAL A 440 7.73 -5.18 -33.87
CA VAL A 440 8.05 -6.57 -33.57
C VAL A 440 9.17 -7.06 -34.45
#